data_AF-A0A9N9L007-F1
#
_entry.id   AF-A0A9N9L007-F1
#
_cell.length_a   1.000
_cell.length_b   1.000
_cell.length_c   1.000
_cell.angle_alpha   90.00
_cell.angle_beta   90.00
_cell.angle_gamma   90.00
#
_symmetry.space_group_name_H-M   'P 1'
#
loop_
_entity.id
_entity.type
_entity.pdbx_description
1 polymer ?
#
loop_
_entity_poly.entity_id
_entity_poly.type
_entity_poly.pdbx_seq_one_letter_code
_entity_poly.pdbx_strand_id
1 'polypeptide(L)'
;MQSPSSPPAIDISTILATSKPDLKPYEDLYRHFHEFPGLSLQEHLAAETAARYLRELDGFDVRTNIGGTGLIGILKNGEGKTVLLRADTDALPVEELTAFTKQFGDKHDPEAPVLGAFEDFAILATEAPDKNDGKGVPYTYWTFGGTDPEKLRKAKERGDSIPLNHSPYFAPVIKPTLSTGVDALIVAALSYLA
;
A
#
# COMPACT_ATOMS: atom_id res chain seq x y z
N MET A 1 2.58 10.91 45.55
CA MET A 1 2.92 10.47 44.19
C MET A 1 1.89 11.10 43.26
N GLN A 2 2.29 12.02 42.40
CA GLN A 2 1.38 12.55 41.37
C GLN A 2 1.18 11.45 40.33
N SER A 3 -0.07 11.10 40.05
CA SER A 3 -0.46 10.24 38.94
C SER A 3 0.15 10.81 37.64
N PRO A 4 0.69 9.99 36.72
CA PRO A 4 1.12 10.50 35.44
C PRO A 4 -0.07 11.19 34.76
N SER A 5 0.13 12.43 34.32
CA SER A 5 -0.87 13.18 33.57
C SER A 5 -1.27 12.38 32.34
N SER A 6 -2.58 12.22 32.10
CA SER A 6 -3.08 11.58 30.89
C SER A 6 -2.45 12.23 29.66
N PRO A 7 -2.01 11.45 28.65
CA PRO A 7 -1.48 12.02 27.43
C PRO A 7 -2.53 12.93 26.78
N PRO A 8 -2.11 14.03 26.13
CA PRO A 8 -3.02 14.93 25.46
C PRO A 8 -3.83 14.18 24.40
N ALA A 9 -5.12 14.51 24.29
CA ALA A 9 -6.01 13.91 23.30
C ALA A 9 -5.48 14.18 21.88
N ILE A 10 -5.50 13.15 21.03
CA ILE A 10 -5.05 13.27 19.63
C ILE A 10 -6.11 14.06 18.84
N ASP A 11 -5.75 15.26 18.37
CA ASP A 11 -6.58 16.02 17.43
C ASP A 11 -6.18 15.68 15.98
N ILE A 12 -6.88 14.70 15.42
CA ILE A 12 -6.66 14.22 14.04
C ILE A 12 -6.87 15.34 13.01
N SER A 13 -7.84 16.24 13.23
CA SER A 13 -8.15 17.31 12.27
C SER A 13 -7.01 18.32 12.20
N THR A 14 -6.44 18.68 13.36
CA THR A 14 -5.26 19.54 13.41
C THR A 14 -4.06 18.88 12.75
N ILE A 15 -3.78 17.60 13.03
CA ILE A 15 -2.64 16.87 12.42
C ILE A 15 -2.76 16.82 10.89
N LEU A 16 -3.96 16.53 10.36
CA LEU A 16 -4.21 16.54 8.93
C LEU A 16 -4.04 17.94 8.31
N ALA A 17 -4.27 19.01 9.08
CA ALA A 17 -4.11 20.38 8.59
C ALA A 17 -2.65 20.87 8.64
N THR A 18 -1.87 20.44 9.63
CA THR A 18 -0.55 21.02 9.92
C THR A 18 0.63 20.17 9.49
N SER A 19 0.44 18.86 9.31
CA SER A 19 1.54 17.89 9.21
C SER A 19 1.54 17.10 7.90
N LYS A 20 0.93 17.64 6.83
CA LYS A 20 0.92 16.96 5.52
C LYS A 20 2.32 16.96 4.91
N PRO A 21 2.87 15.79 4.53
CA PRO A 21 4.13 15.74 3.81
C PRO A 21 3.97 16.31 2.39
N ASP A 22 5.07 16.80 1.82
CA ASP A 22 5.11 17.07 0.38
C ASP A 22 4.97 15.75 -0.39
N LEU A 23 3.87 15.61 -1.14
CA LEU A 23 3.58 14.39 -1.87
C LEU A 23 4.27 14.33 -3.23
N LYS A 24 4.84 15.44 -3.73
CA LYS A 24 5.37 15.50 -5.09
C LYS A 24 6.49 14.46 -5.35
N PRO A 25 7.46 14.23 -4.45
CA PRO A 25 8.47 13.20 -4.65
C PRO A 25 7.89 11.78 -4.78
N TYR A 26 6.75 11.53 -4.14
CA TYR A 26 6.07 10.23 -4.19
C TYR A 26 5.23 10.05 -5.47
N GLU A 27 4.77 11.13 -6.09
CA GLU A 27 4.17 11.08 -7.43
C GLU A 27 5.18 10.63 -8.48
N ASP A 28 6.40 11.17 -8.42
CA ASP A 28 7.48 10.80 -9.34
C ASP A 28 7.96 9.37 -9.07
N LEU A 29 8.04 8.98 -7.79
CA LEU A 29 8.35 7.60 -7.40
C LEU A 29 7.30 6.61 -7.88
N TYR A 30 6.01 6.94 -7.79
CA TYR A 30 4.93 6.11 -8.33
C TYR A 30 5.14 5.86 -9.83
N ARG A 31 5.45 6.91 -10.60
CA ARG A 31 5.72 6.76 -12.04
C ARG A 31 6.93 5.88 -12.31
N HIS A 32 7.98 6.06 -11.52
CA HIS A 32 9.20 5.26 -11.64
C HIS A 32 8.94 3.77 -11.40
N PHE A 33 8.23 3.40 -10.33
CA PHE A 33 7.87 1.99 -10.10
C PHE A 33 6.91 1.43 -11.15
N HIS A 34 6.07 2.27 -11.74
CA HIS A 34 5.20 1.86 -12.84
C HIS A 34 5.98 1.60 -14.14
N GLU A 35 7.09 2.30 -14.36
CA GLU A 35 7.98 2.12 -15.51
C GLU A 35 8.97 0.95 -15.31
N PHE A 36 9.36 0.69 -14.06
CA PHE A 36 10.29 -0.37 -13.68
C PHE A 36 9.64 -1.35 -12.67
N PRO A 37 8.60 -2.10 -13.10
CA PRO A 37 7.90 -3.02 -12.22
C PRO A 37 8.81 -4.19 -11.80
N GLY A 38 8.81 -4.50 -10.50
CA GLY A 38 9.45 -5.71 -9.98
C GLY A 38 8.50 -6.90 -10.04
N LEU A 39 8.98 -8.05 -10.52
CA LEU A 39 8.21 -9.30 -10.44
C LEU A 39 8.12 -9.81 -9.00
N SER A 40 7.11 -10.63 -8.72
CA SER A 40 6.97 -11.31 -7.43
C SER A 40 8.29 -12.00 -7.02
N LEU A 41 8.76 -11.71 -5.80
CA LEU A 41 10.01 -12.14 -5.19
C LEU A 41 11.30 -11.55 -5.80
N GLN A 42 11.19 -10.55 -6.68
CA GLN A 42 12.31 -9.89 -7.37
C GLN A 42 12.23 -8.35 -7.30
N GLU A 43 11.45 -7.80 -6.37
CA GLU A 43 11.15 -6.38 -6.18
C GLU A 43 12.31 -5.59 -5.54
N HIS A 44 13.56 -5.89 -5.93
CA HIS A 44 14.77 -5.30 -5.33
C HIS A 44 14.77 -3.76 -5.39
N LEU A 45 14.38 -3.19 -6.53
CA LEU A 45 14.30 -1.72 -6.70
C LEU A 45 13.33 -1.08 -5.70
N ALA A 46 12.14 -1.67 -5.54
CA ALA A 46 11.12 -1.17 -4.62
C ALA A 46 11.59 -1.32 -3.17
N ALA A 47 12.12 -2.50 -2.82
CA ALA A 47 12.62 -2.80 -1.49
C ALA A 47 13.77 -1.87 -1.06
N GLU A 48 14.78 -1.69 -1.92
CA GLU A 48 15.93 -0.82 -1.64
C GLU A 48 15.50 0.65 -1.50
N THR A 49 14.58 1.09 -2.36
CA THR A 49 14.08 2.47 -2.33
C THR A 49 13.27 2.74 -1.05
N ALA A 50 12.37 1.83 -0.68
CA ALA A 50 11.59 1.95 0.55
C ALA A 50 12.49 1.91 1.80
N ALA A 51 13.46 0.99 1.84
CA ALA A 51 14.41 0.92 2.95
C ALA A 51 15.27 2.18 3.08
N ARG A 52 15.68 2.78 1.96
CA ARG A 52 16.40 4.07 1.95
C ARG A 52 15.55 5.19 2.55
N TYR A 53 14.31 5.36 2.07
CA TYR A 53 13.41 6.39 2.59
C TYR A 53 13.12 6.21 4.08
N LEU A 54 12.87 4.98 4.55
CA LEU A 54 12.66 4.73 5.97
C LEU A 54 13.90 5.05 6.83
N ARG A 55 15.11 4.84 6.31
CA ARG A 55 16.37 5.19 7.01
C ARG A 55 16.67 6.69 7.01
N GLU A 56 16.16 7.43 6.03
CA GLU A 56 16.25 8.90 5.99
C GLU A 56 15.29 9.55 7.01
N LEU A 57 14.29 8.81 7.50
CA LEU A 57 13.39 9.26 8.56
C LEU A 57 13.97 8.94 9.95
N ASP A 58 13.93 9.93 10.85
CA ASP A 58 14.40 9.74 12.22
C ASP A 58 13.51 8.75 12.99
N GLY A 59 14.15 7.81 13.69
CA GLY A 59 13.50 6.95 14.69
C GLY A 59 13.04 5.56 14.21
N PHE A 60 13.22 5.23 12.93
CA PHE A 60 12.89 3.89 12.43
C PHE A 60 14.06 2.89 12.62
N ASP A 61 13.77 1.76 13.28
CA ASP A 61 14.57 0.53 13.18
C ASP A 61 14.16 -0.21 11.90
N VAL A 62 15.01 -0.11 10.86
CA VAL A 62 14.72 -0.66 9.53
C VAL A 62 15.42 -2.01 9.35
N ARG A 63 14.62 -3.04 9.11
CA ARG A 63 15.09 -4.40 8.84
C ARG A 63 14.69 -4.80 7.43
N THR A 64 15.64 -5.33 6.67
CA THR A 64 15.47 -5.74 5.27
C THR A 64 15.75 -7.24 5.13
N ASN A 65 15.55 -7.78 3.92
CA ASN A 65 15.79 -9.19 3.60
C ASN A 65 14.89 -10.16 4.39
N ILE A 66 13.66 -9.74 4.66
CA ILE A 66 12.62 -10.58 5.27
C ILE A 66 11.92 -11.30 4.11
N GLY A 67 12.08 -12.62 4.00
CA GLY A 67 11.50 -13.37 2.88
C GLY A 67 12.06 -12.97 1.50
N GLY A 68 13.30 -12.44 1.44
CA GLY A 68 13.96 -11.99 0.20
C GLY A 68 13.93 -10.48 0.03
N THR A 69 12.84 -9.93 -0.50
CA THR A 69 12.69 -8.49 -0.79
C THR A 69 11.87 -7.74 0.27
N GLY A 70 11.24 -8.47 1.20
CA GLY A 70 10.47 -7.86 2.28
C GLY A 70 11.34 -7.04 3.24
N LEU A 71 10.72 -6.01 3.82
CA LEU A 71 11.30 -5.13 4.82
C LEU A 71 10.26 -4.65 5.82
N ILE A 72 10.71 -4.21 6.98
CA ILE A 72 9.88 -3.56 8.00
C ILE A 72 10.62 -2.37 8.59
N GLY A 73 9.91 -1.26 8.79
CA GLY A 73 10.37 -0.12 9.58
C GLY A 73 9.60 -0.07 10.89
N ILE A 74 10.30 -0.11 12.02
CA ILE A 74 9.69 -0.09 13.36
C ILE A 74 9.98 1.26 14.01
N LEU A 75 8.93 2.07 14.22
CA LEU A 75 9.00 3.31 14.98
C LEU A 75 8.50 3.07 16.41
N LYS A 76 9.39 3.17 17.40
CA LYS A 76 9.02 3.01 18.82
C LYS A 76 8.69 4.37 19.43
N ASN A 77 7.51 4.47 20.06
CA ASN A 77 7.04 5.72 20.69
C ASN A 77 6.44 5.46 22.09
N GLY A 78 7.26 4.92 22.99
CA GLY A 78 6.85 4.62 24.37
C GLY A 78 5.93 3.39 24.48
N GLU A 79 5.36 3.19 25.67
CA GLU A 79 4.37 2.14 25.92
C GLU A 79 2.99 2.55 25.37
N GLY A 80 2.34 1.67 24.63
CA GLY A 80 1.01 1.99 24.08
C GLY A 80 0.52 0.96 23.06
N LYS A 81 -0.57 1.27 22.37
CA LYS A 81 -1.09 0.44 21.27
C LYS A 81 -0.10 0.42 20.09
N THR A 82 -0.12 -0.64 19.29
CA THR A 82 0.74 -0.81 18.11
C THR A 82 -0.12 -0.86 16.85
N VAL A 83 0.31 -0.19 15.78
CA VAL A 83 -0.31 -0.25 14.45
C VAL A 83 0.69 -0.82 13.45
N LEU A 84 0.24 -1.75 12.62
CA LEU A 84 0.99 -2.25 11.46
C LEU A 84 0.36 -1.69 10.18
N LEU A 85 1.20 -1.11 9.31
CA LEU A 85 0.84 -0.70 7.95
C LEU A 85 1.58 -1.60 6.96
N ARG A 86 0.87 -2.18 5.99
CA ARG A 86 1.42 -3.09 4.97
C ARG A 86 1.10 -2.57 3.59
N ALA A 87 2.08 -2.62 2.70
CA ALA A 87 1.92 -2.40 1.27
C ALA A 87 2.68 -3.52 0.53
N ASP A 88 2.08 -4.06 -0.52
CA ASP A 88 2.76 -4.88 -1.52
C ASP A 88 3.40 -3.99 -2.59
N THR A 89 4.43 -4.52 -3.23
CA THR A 89 5.20 -3.80 -4.27
C THR A 89 5.41 -4.62 -5.52
N ASP A 90 4.91 -5.85 -5.57
CA ASP A 90 5.08 -6.73 -6.70
C ASP A 90 4.11 -6.40 -7.82
N ALA A 91 4.60 -6.52 -9.04
CA ALA A 91 3.83 -6.33 -10.25
C ALA A 91 3.49 -7.68 -10.86
N LEU A 92 2.41 -7.70 -11.64
CA LEU A 92 2.05 -8.86 -12.45
C LEU A 92 2.91 -8.89 -13.72
N PRO A 93 3.45 -10.06 -14.13
CA PRO A 93 4.14 -10.23 -15.41
C PRO A 93 3.10 -10.20 -16.55
N VAL A 94 2.58 -9.01 -16.84
CA VAL A 94 1.72 -8.80 -18.00
C VAL A 94 2.58 -8.24 -19.11
N GLU A 95 3.05 -9.14 -19.98
CA GLU A 95 3.52 -8.75 -21.29
C GLU A 95 2.31 -8.20 -22.06
N GLU A 96 2.49 -7.11 -22.82
CA GLU A 96 1.48 -6.63 -23.76
C GLU A 96 0.97 -7.85 -24.56
N LEU A 97 -0.32 -8.16 -24.47
CA LEU A 97 -0.96 -9.39 -25.00
C LEU A 97 -0.68 -9.64 -26.50
N THR A 98 -0.10 -8.65 -27.18
CA THR A 98 0.49 -8.68 -28.52
C THR A 98 1.49 -9.82 -28.72
N ALA A 99 2.33 -10.16 -27.74
CA ALA A 99 3.31 -11.26 -27.89
C ALA A 99 2.67 -12.65 -27.90
N PHE A 100 1.73 -12.92 -27.00
CA PHE A 100 0.97 -14.18 -26.95
C PHE A 100 0.11 -14.38 -28.19
N THR A 101 -0.55 -13.32 -28.64
CA THR A 101 -1.31 -13.32 -29.89
C THR A 101 -0.42 -13.67 -31.09
N LYS A 102 0.80 -13.11 -31.13
CA LYS A 102 1.77 -13.39 -32.20
C LYS A 102 2.30 -14.83 -32.18
N GLN A 103 2.52 -15.42 -31.01
CA GLN A 103 3.09 -16.76 -30.88
C GLN A 103 2.04 -17.89 -30.99
N PHE A 104 0.84 -17.68 -30.45
CA PHE A 104 -0.18 -18.73 -30.30
C PHE A 104 -1.39 -18.55 -31.22
N GLY A 105 -1.52 -17.40 -31.91
CA GLY A 105 -2.59 -17.12 -32.87
C GLY A 105 -3.97 -17.37 -32.27
N ASP A 106 -4.83 -18.07 -33.03
CA ASP A 106 -6.22 -18.38 -32.65
C ASP A 106 -6.37 -19.26 -31.38
N LYS A 107 -5.27 -19.77 -30.82
CA LYS A 107 -5.26 -20.53 -29.56
C LYS A 107 -5.11 -19.66 -28.31
N HIS A 108 -4.79 -18.38 -28.49
CA HIS A 108 -4.78 -17.39 -27.42
C HIS A 108 -6.13 -16.69 -27.36
N ASP A 109 -6.80 -16.73 -26.21
CA ASP A 109 -7.96 -15.90 -25.93
C ASP A 109 -7.48 -14.61 -25.22
N PRO A 110 -7.40 -13.47 -25.92
CA PRO A 110 -6.96 -12.21 -25.33
C PRO A 110 -7.96 -11.65 -24.31
N GLU A 111 -9.18 -12.18 -24.26
CA GLU A 111 -10.24 -11.80 -23.31
C GLU A 111 -10.27 -12.75 -22.10
N ALA A 112 -9.37 -13.72 -22.03
CA ALA A 112 -9.26 -14.62 -20.88
C ALA A 112 -9.00 -13.80 -19.59
N PRO A 113 -9.72 -14.08 -18.49
CA PRO A 113 -9.52 -13.37 -17.23
C PRO A 113 -8.09 -13.55 -16.69
N VAL A 114 -7.36 -12.45 -16.54
CA VAL A 114 -6.08 -12.44 -15.81
C VAL A 114 -6.38 -12.50 -14.31
N LEU A 115 -5.94 -13.57 -13.66
CA LEU A 115 -6.07 -13.74 -12.21
C LEU A 115 -4.83 -13.19 -11.51
N GLY A 116 -4.97 -12.04 -10.86
CA GLY A 116 -3.98 -11.55 -9.88
C GLY A 116 -4.45 -11.92 -8.48
N ALA A 117 -3.74 -12.79 -7.76
CA ALA A 117 -4.08 -13.15 -6.39
C ALA A 117 -2.83 -13.10 -5.51
N PHE A 118 -2.88 -12.29 -4.44
CA PHE A 118 -2.04 -12.44 -3.25
C PHE A 118 -2.84 -11.95 -2.01
N GLU A 119 -3.02 -12.83 -1.03
CA GLU A 119 -3.54 -12.50 0.30
C GLU A 119 -2.65 -13.19 1.35
N ASP A 120 -1.57 -12.54 1.76
CA ASP A 120 -0.75 -12.94 2.91
C ASP A 120 -0.91 -11.98 4.11
N PHE A 121 -1.84 -11.02 4.02
CA PHE A 121 -2.06 -9.99 5.04
C PHE A 121 -2.33 -10.59 6.43
N ALA A 122 -3.11 -11.67 6.50
CA ALA A 122 -3.37 -12.38 7.76
C ALA A 122 -2.12 -13.09 8.32
N ILE A 123 -1.20 -13.54 7.45
CA ILE A 123 0.03 -14.23 7.84
C ILE A 123 1.03 -13.24 8.46
N LEU A 124 1.21 -12.06 7.85
CA LEU A 124 2.10 -11.02 8.40
C LEU A 124 1.57 -10.47 9.74
N ALA A 125 0.25 -10.35 9.88
CA ALA A 125 -0.37 -9.96 11.15
C ALA A 125 -0.14 -10.99 12.26
N THR A 126 -0.05 -12.29 11.94
CA THR A 126 0.26 -13.35 12.92
C THR A 126 1.73 -13.42 13.31
N GLU A 127 2.64 -13.02 12.41
CA GLU A 127 4.10 -13.07 12.66
C GLU A 127 4.65 -11.80 13.33
N ALA A 128 3.90 -10.70 13.34
CA ALA A 128 4.31 -9.45 13.99
C ALA A 128 4.36 -9.62 15.53
N PRO A 129 5.54 -9.48 16.17
CA PRO A 129 5.65 -9.66 17.62
C PRO A 129 5.21 -8.38 18.34
N ASP A 130 3.98 -8.33 18.84
CA ASP A 130 3.65 -7.94 20.24
C ASP A 130 2.13 -7.94 20.53
N LYS A 131 1.80 -8.22 21.80
CA LYS A 131 0.51 -8.01 22.52
C LYS A 131 -0.67 -8.96 22.26
N ASN A 132 -0.58 -10.20 22.77
CA ASN A 132 -1.66 -11.01 23.38
C ASN A 132 -1.23 -12.48 23.51
N ASP A 133 -0.29 -12.84 24.39
CA ASP A 133 0.06 -14.25 24.65
C ASP A 133 0.35 -15.10 23.39
N GLY A 134 0.95 -14.51 22.35
CA GLY A 134 1.23 -15.20 21.08
C GLY A 134 0.10 -15.18 20.04
N LYS A 135 -0.93 -14.35 20.22
CA LYS A 135 -1.95 -14.07 19.20
C LYS A 135 -1.58 -12.76 18.49
N GLY A 136 -1.50 -12.82 17.16
CA GLY A 136 -1.05 -11.72 16.30
C GLY A 136 -1.76 -10.37 16.47
N VAL A 137 -1.29 -9.37 15.73
CA VAL A 137 -1.77 -7.99 15.81
C VAL A 137 -3.18 -7.87 15.19
N PRO A 138 -4.17 -7.25 15.89
CA PRO A 138 -5.47 -6.94 15.29
C PRO A 138 -5.30 -6.11 14.02
N TYR A 139 -5.95 -6.52 12.94
CA TYR A 139 -5.86 -5.85 11.65
C TYR A 139 -7.23 -5.39 11.15
N THR A 140 -7.22 -4.39 10.27
CA THR A 140 -8.38 -4.00 9.48
C THR A 140 -7.93 -3.71 8.06
N TYR A 141 -8.77 -4.04 7.08
CA TYR A 141 -8.52 -3.85 5.66
C TYR A 141 -9.58 -2.92 5.10
N TRP A 142 -9.17 -1.85 4.44
CA TRP A 142 -10.06 -0.88 3.82
C TRP A 142 -9.58 -0.55 2.42
N THR A 143 -10.53 -0.24 1.55
CA THR A 143 -10.25 0.19 0.18
C THR A 143 -10.71 1.63 0.01
N PHE A 144 -9.99 2.39 -0.82
CA PHE A 144 -10.39 3.72 -1.25
C PHE A 144 -10.25 3.79 -2.78
N GLY A 145 -11.05 4.65 -3.41
CA GLY A 145 -11.13 4.72 -4.86
C GLY A 145 -9.88 5.34 -5.49
N GLY A 146 -9.50 4.81 -6.66
CA GLY A 146 -8.43 5.35 -7.49
C GLY A 146 -8.85 5.69 -8.93
N THR A 147 -10.08 5.36 -9.32
CA THR A 147 -10.54 5.52 -10.71
C THR A 147 -10.82 6.98 -11.03
N ASP A 148 -10.41 7.41 -12.23
CA ASP A 148 -10.79 8.71 -12.78
C ASP A 148 -12.32 8.92 -12.69
N PRO A 149 -12.80 10.01 -12.05
CA PRO A 149 -14.23 10.21 -11.82
C PRO A 149 -15.06 10.24 -13.10
N GLU A 150 -14.52 10.79 -14.18
CA GLU A 150 -15.23 10.90 -15.46
C GLU A 150 -15.28 9.54 -16.16
N LYS A 151 -14.20 8.76 -16.11
CA LYS A 151 -14.18 7.36 -16.57
C LYS A 151 -15.21 6.52 -15.80
N LEU A 152 -15.27 6.67 -14.47
CA LEU A 152 -16.23 5.98 -13.63
C LEU A 152 -17.68 6.38 -13.97
N ARG A 153 -17.94 7.68 -14.16
CA ARG A 153 -19.26 8.19 -14.55
C ARG A 153 -19.72 7.60 -15.88
N LYS A 154 -18.88 7.65 -16.91
CA LYS A 154 -19.18 7.09 -18.24
C LYS A 154 -19.40 5.58 -18.21
N ALA A 155 -18.57 4.84 -17.46
CA ALA A 155 -18.75 3.40 -17.30
C ALA A 155 -20.11 3.08 -16.67
N LYS A 156 -20.50 3.80 -15.60
CA LYS A 156 -21.81 3.65 -14.95
C LYS A 156 -22.97 3.93 -15.89
N GLU A 157 -22.89 4.99 -16.69
CA GLU A 157 -23.94 5.36 -17.65
C GLU A 157 -24.13 4.32 -18.76
N ARG A 158 -23.06 3.63 -19.15
CA ARG A 158 -23.08 2.58 -20.19
C ARG A 158 -23.35 1.19 -19.63
N GLY A 159 -23.28 1.01 -18.30
CA GLY A 159 -23.35 -0.30 -17.66
C GLY A 159 -22.05 -1.12 -17.80
N ASP A 160 -20.92 -0.45 -18.10
CA ASP A 160 -19.61 -1.09 -18.25
C ASP A 160 -18.96 -1.37 -16.89
N SER A 161 -18.11 -2.39 -16.85
CA SER A 161 -17.17 -2.61 -15.75
C SER A 161 -15.96 -1.68 -15.82
N ILE A 162 -15.27 -1.51 -14.69
CA ILE A 162 -13.98 -0.81 -14.62
C ILE A 162 -12.89 -1.78 -14.16
N PRO A 163 -11.64 -1.61 -14.61
CA PRO A 163 -10.51 -2.36 -14.07
C PRO A 163 -10.38 -2.18 -12.55
N LEU A 164 -10.15 -3.28 -11.84
CA LEU A 164 -9.89 -3.32 -10.39
C LEU A 164 -8.41 -3.59 -10.12
N ASN A 165 -7.95 -3.45 -8.87
CA ASN A 165 -6.54 -3.51 -8.45
C ASN A 165 -5.74 -4.78 -8.84
N HIS A 166 -6.40 -5.83 -9.33
CA HIS A 166 -5.76 -7.04 -9.87
C HIS A 166 -5.82 -7.14 -11.40
N SER A 167 -6.22 -6.07 -12.08
CA SER A 167 -6.27 -5.97 -13.53
C SER A 167 -5.02 -5.27 -14.07
N PRO A 168 -4.42 -5.74 -15.17
CA PRO A 168 -3.33 -5.01 -15.83
C PRO A 168 -3.76 -3.65 -16.40
N TYR A 169 -5.07 -3.41 -16.49
CA TYR A 169 -5.64 -2.14 -16.94
C TYR A 169 -5.97 -1.19 -15.79
N PHE A 170 -5.68 -1.58 -14.54
CA PHE A 170 -5.87 -0.74 -13.38
C PHE A 170 -4.74 0.27 -13.24
N ALA A 171 -5.07 1.52 -13.52
CA ALA A 171 -4.20 2.66 -13.33
C ALA A 171 -4.95 3.70 -12.49
N PRO A 172 -4.69 3.81 -11.19
CA PRO A 172 -5.31 4.84 -10.37
C PRO A 172 -4.80 6.22 -10.80
N VAL A 173 -5.67 7.23 -10.79
CA VAL A 173 -5.23 8.62 -10.97
C VAL A 173 -4.35 9.03 -9.80
N ILE A 174 -3.21 9.67 -10.05
CA ILE A 174 -2.29 10.05 -8.95
C ILE A 174 -2.96 11.02 -7.98
N LYS A 175 -3.68 12.01 -8.52
CA LYS A 175 -4.46 12.98 -7.74
C LYS A 175 -5.94 12.79 -8.01
N PRO A 176 -6.80 12.82 -6.97
CA PRO A 176 -6.48 13.04 -5.55
C PRO A 176 -6.08 11.76 -4.79
N THR A 177 -5.98 10.61 -5.45
CA THR A 177 -5.87 9.30 -4.79
C THR A 177 -4.71 9.19 -3.82
N LEU A 178 -3.52 9.68 -4.16
CA LEU A 178 -2.37 9.63 -3.26
C LEU A 178 -2.63 10.41 -1.97
N SER A 179 -3.16 11.63 -2.07
CA SER A 179 -3.51 12.43 -0.89
C SER A 179 -4.63 11.80 -0.06
N THR A 180 -5.65 11.23 -0.71
CA THR A 180 -6.75 10.56 -0.02
C THR A 180 -6.27 9.31 0.70
N GLY A 181 -5.37 8.53 0.11
CA GLY A 181 -4.78 7.35 0.73
C GLY A 181 -3.97 7.69 1.98
N VAL A 182 -3.13 8.73 1.91
CA VAL A 182 -2.36 9.22 3.07
C VAL A 182 -3.28 9.70 4.19
N ASP A 183 -4.29 10.52 3.87
CA ASP A 183 -5.25 11.01 4.86
C ASP A 183 -6.01 9.83 5.51
N ALA A 184 -6.43 8.82 4.72
CA ALA A 184 -7.11 7.63 5.22
C ALA A 184 -6.23 6.80 6.16
N LEU A 185 -4.95 6.60 5.82
CA LEU A 185 -3.98 5.90 6.68
C LEU A 185 -3.78 6.63 8.01
N ILE A 186 -3.63 7.96 7.97
CA ILE A 186 -3.47 8.79 9.18
C ILE A 186 -4.71 8.69 10.07
N VAL A 187 -5.90 8.85 9.49
CA VAL A 187 -7.17 8.75 10.24
C VAL A 187 -7.31 7.37 10.88
N ALA A 188 -7.05 6.29 10.13
CA ALA A 188 -7.18 4.93 10.64
C ALA A 188 -6.18 4.64 11.77
N ALA A 189 -4.91 4.98 11.58
CA ALA A 189 -3.86 4.77 12.58
C ALA A 189 -4.11 5.59 13.85
N LEU A 190 -4.40 6.89 13.71
CA LEU A 190 -4.60 7.77 14.86
C LEU A 190 -5.90 7.48 15.61
N SER A 191 -6.97 7.06 14.92
CA SER A 191 -8.22 6.65 15.59
C SER A 191 -8.03 5.42 16.47
N TYR A 192 -7.12 4.51 16.08
CA TYR A 192 -6.78 3.36 16.90
C TYR A 192 -5.85 3.74 18.06
N LEU A 193 -4.87 4.62 17.83
CA LEU A 193 -3.88 5.05 18.81
C LEU A 193 -4.43 6.00 19.88
N ALA A 194 -5.52 6.73 19.58
CA ALA A 194 -6.22 7.60 20.51
C ALA A 194 -6.81 6.88 21.73
#